data_AF-A0A193SG44-F1
#
_entry.id   AF-A0A193SG44-F1
#
_cell.length_a   1.000
_cell.length_b   1.000
_cell.length_c   1.000
_cell.angle_alpha   90.00
_cell.angle_beta   90.00
_cell.angle_gamma   90.00
#
_symmetry.space_group_name_H-M   'P 1'
#
loop_
_entity.id
_entity.type
_entity.pdbx_description
1 polymer ?
#
loop_
_entity_poly.entity_id
_entity_poly.type
_entity_poly.pdbx_seq_one_letter_code
_entity_poly.pdbx_strand_id
1 'polypeptide(L)'
;MRMSSNFRNPCMIRSDVPLSNDQIAHYVPSIFAEEAHDSRSARYLYIPTVQVLDALRAEGFEPFMACQTRVRDQDKREHTKHMLRLRHASQILDQEANEIILLNSHDGSSSYQMIGGKFRFVCANGLVLGDVAAERWV
;
A
#
# COMPACT_ATOMS: atom_id res chain seq x y z
N MET A 1 -14.06 11.97 -2.74
CA MET A 1 -13.78 10.85 -1.80
C MET A 1 -12.40 11.07 -1.19
N ARG A 2 -12.21 10.98 0.14
CA ARG A 2 -10.93 11.34 0.81
C ARG A 2 -10.25 10.07 1.33
N MET A 3 -9.09 9.73 0.77
CA MET A 3 -8.25 8.64 1.26
C MET A 3 -7.68 9.05 2.63
N SER A 4 -7.70 8.13 3.60
CA SER A 4 -7.06 8.40 4.91
C SER A 4 -5.55 8.13 4.79
N SER A 5 -4.81 8.89 3.99
CA SER A 5 -3.40 8.65 3.70
C SER A 5 -2.43 9.24 4.74
N ASN A 6 -2.88 9.51 5.97
CA ASN A 6 -2.06 10.21 6.94
C ASN A 6 -1.00 9.29 7.57
N PHE A 7 0.15 9.18 6.92
CA PHE A 7 1.33 8.50 7.43
C PHE A 7 2.27 9.52 8.08
N ARG A 8 2.37 9.52 9.42
CA ARG A 8 3.28 10.41 10.14
C ARG A 8 4.65 9.73 10.30
N ASN A 9 5.68 10.24 9.64
CA ASN A 9 7.04 9.68 9.63
C ASN A 9 7.07 8.15 9.43
N PRO A 10 6.52 7.64 8.31
CA PRO A 10 6.43 6.20 8.07
C PRO A 10 7.81 5.53 7.88
N CYS A 11 7.84 4.22 8.03
CA CYS A 11 8.88 3.41 7.39
C CYS A 11 8.53 3.33 5.91
N MET A 12 9.46 3.68 5.01
CA MET A 12 9.15 3.82 3.60
C MET A 12 10.36 3.43 2.74
N ILE A 13 10.08 2.80 1.61
CA ILE A 13 11.01 2.59 0.51
C ILE A 13 10.37 3.10 -0.78
N ARG A 14 11.20 3.71 -1.63
CA ARG A 14 10.84 4.14 -2.98
C ARG A 14 12.00 3.83 -3.91
N SER A 15 11.68 3.43 -5.14
CA SER A 15 12.65 3.11 -6.18
C SER A 15 12.11 3.55 -7.54
N ASP A 16 13.02 3.83 -8.48
CA ASP A 16 12.70 4.06 -9.90
C ASP A 16 12.63 2.75 -10.70
N VAL A 17 13.02 1.63 -10.08
CA VAL A 17 12.83 0.26 -10.58
C VAL A 17 11.86 -0.52 -9.68
N PRO A 18 11.17 -1.55 -10.20
CA PRO A 18 10.27 -2.39 -9.41
C PRO A 18 10.91 -2.93 -8.12
N LEU A 19 10.15 -2.90 -7.02
CA LEU A 19 10.56 -3.42 -5.72
C LEU A 19 10.33 -4.93 -5.64
N SER A 20 11.36 -5.65 -5.18
CA SER A 20 11.27 -7.06 -4.84
C SER A 20 10.53 -7.29 -3.52
N ASN A 21 10.06 -8.51 -3.29
CA ASN A 21 9.42 -8.88 -2.02
C ASN A 21 10.36 -8.72 -0.84
N ASP A 22 11.63 -9.08 -0.97
CA ASP A 22 12.62 -8.93 0.10
C ASP A 22 12.82 -7.46 0.49
N GLN A 23 12.88 -6.57 -0.51
CA GLN A 23 12.94 -5.12 -0.26
C GLN A 23 11.68 -4.61 0.44
N ILE A 24 10.49 -5.04 0.00
CA ILE A 24 9.24 -4.64 0.63
C ILE A 24 9.19 -5.18 2.06
N ALA A 25 9.55 -6.46 2.30
CA ALA A 25 9.49 -7.10 3.61
C ALA A 25 10.43 -6.45 4.62
N HIS A 26 11.59 -5.95 4.16
CA HIS A 26 12.54 -5.25 5.03
C HIS A 26 11.96 -3.96 5.61
N TYR A 27 11.29 -3.14 4.77
CA TYR A 27 10.77 -1.83 5.18
C TYR A 27 9.33 -1.87 5.66
N VAL A 28 8.53 -2.77 5.08
CA VAL A 28 7.08 -2.85 5.20
C VAL A 28 6.66 -4.31 5.45
N PRO A 29 7.14 -4.95 6.53
CA PRO A 29 6.83 -6.35 6.84
C PRO A 29 5.32 -6.60 6.95
N SER A 30 4.52 -5.58 7.28
CA SER A 30 3.08 -5.77 7.48
C SER A 30 2.29 -6.18 6.25
N ILE A 31 2.86 -6.08 5.05
CA ILE A 31 2.23 -6.56 3.81
C ILE A 31 2.20 -8.09 3.76
N PHE A 32 3.15 -8.73 4.44
CA PHE A 32 3.37 -10.17 4.42
C PHE A 32 2.83 -10.89 5.65
N ALA A 33 2.14 -10.19 6.55
CA ALA A 33 1.49 -10.85 7.68
C ALA A 33 0.44 -11.82 7.15
N GLU A 34 0.53 -13.09 7.54
CA GLU A 34 -0.35 -14.17 7.07
C GLU A 34 -1.75 -14.12 7.70
N GLU A 35 -1.88 -13.43 8.84
CA GLU A 35 -3.12 -13.35 9.63
C GLU A 35 -3.41 -11.93 10.11
N ALA A 36 -4.64 -11.72 10.56
CA ALA A 36 -5.01 -10.51 11.29
C ALA A 36 -4.40 -10.52 12.69
N HIS A 37 -4.18 -9.34 13.27
CA HIS A 37 -3.70 -9.26 14.66
C HIS A 37 -4.73 -9.91 15.62
N ASP A 38 -4.27 -10.66 16.62
CA ASP A 38 -5.08 -11.28 17.68
C ASP A 38 -6.13 -10.37 18.36
N SER A 39 -5.91 -9.06 18.34
CA SER A 39 -6.86 -8.07 18.84
C SER A 39 -8.14 -7.98 18.00
N ARG A 40 -8.22 -8.69 16.87
CA ARG A 40 -9.36 -8.68 15.95
C ARG A 40 -10.32 -9.83 16.27
N SER A 41 -11.60 -9.48 16.36
CA SER A 41 -12.68 -10.47 16.53
C SER A 41 -12.86 -11.33 15.27
N ALA A 42 -13.53 -12.48 15.41
CA ALA A 42 -13.91 -13.35 14.29
C ALA A 42 -14.77 -12.70 13.18
N ARG A 43 -15.33 -11.50 13.42
CA ARG A 43 -16.05 -10.72 12.40
C ARG A 43 -15.13 -9.94 11.46
N TYR A 44 -13.85 -9.82 11.78
CA TYR A 44 -12.90 -9.08 10.97
C TYR A 44 -12.54 -9.87 9.71
N LEU A 45 -12.80 -9.28 8.54
CA LEU A 45 -12.45 -9.88 7.26
C LEU A 45 -10.98 -9.58 6.95
N TYR A 46 -10.13 -10.59 7.10
CA TYR A 46 -8.74 -10.50 6.72
C TYR A 46 -8.60 -10.57 5.20
N ILE A 47 -7.95 -9.56 4.62
CA ILE A 47 -7.61 -9.49 3.19
C ILE A 47 -6.08 -9.52 3.09
N PRO A 48 -5.48 -10.63 2.63
CA PRO A 48 -4.02 -10.76 2.53
C PRO A 48 -3.45 -9.82 1.46
N THR A 49 -2.69 -8.80 1.89
CA THR A 49 -2.16 -7.81 0.95
C THR A 49 -1.15 -8.41 -0.03
N VAL A 50 -0.36 -9.41 0.40
CA VAL A 50 0.57 -10.12 -0.48
C VAL A 50 -0.13 -10.79 -1.67
N GLN A 51 -1.29 -11.41 -1.45
CA GLN A 51 -2.04 -12.06 -2.55
C GLN A 51 -2.57 -11.03 -3.54
N VAL A 52 -3.02 -9.86 -3.05
CA VAL A 52 -3.43 -8.76 -3.92
C VAL A 52 -2.25 -8.20 -4.71
N LEU A 53 -1.08 -8.07 -4.08
CA LEU A 53 0.15 -7.64 -4.76
C LEU A 53 0.56 -8.62 -5.86
N ASP A 54 0.53 -9.93 -5.59
CA ASP A 54 0.89 -10.94 -6.59
C ASP A 54 -0.09 -10.97 -7.76
N ALA A 55 -1.40 -10.81 -7.50
CA ALA A 55 -2.41 -10.68 -8.55
C ALA A 55 -2.17 -9.42 -9.41
N LEU A 56 -1.85 -8.29 -8.79
CA LEU A 56 -1.54 -7.05 -9.53
C LEU A 56 -0.27 -7.19 -10.38
N ARG A 57 0.75 -7.89 -9.89
CA ARG A 57 1.95 -8.19 -10.69
C ARG A 57 1.65 -9.07 -11.89
N ALA A 58 0.76 -10.06 -11.75
CA ALA A 58 0.32 -10.88 -12.87
C ALA A 58 -0.35 -10.03 -13.98
N GLU A 59 -1.02 -8.95 -13.60
CA GLU A 59 -1.61 -7.96 -14.51
C GLU A 59 -0.62 -6.87 -14.96
N GLY A 60 0.68 -6.99 -14.67
CA GLY A 60 1.73 -6.07 -15.10
C GLY A 60 1.88 -4.80 -14.25
N PHE A 61 1.25 -4.73 -13.08
CA PHE A 61 1.44 -3.65 -12.12
C PHE A 61 2.54 -3.98 -11.13
N GLU A 62 3.62 -3.20 -11.18
CA GLU A 62 4.80 -3.39 -10.34
C GLU A 62 4.86 -2.35 -9.22
N PRO A 63 5.31 -2.71 -8.00
CA PRO A 63 5.41 -1.79 -6.89
C PRO A 63 6.67 -0.91 -7.00
N PHE A 64 6.50 0.41 -6.88
CA PHE A 64 7.62 1.37 -6.89
C PHE A 64 7.79 2.11 -5.56
N MET A 65 6.78 2.03 -4.69
CA MET A 65 6.83 2.59 -3.36
C MET A 65 5.98 1.76 -2.40
N ALA A 66 6.53 1.53 -1.21
CA ALA A 66 5.83 0.88 -0.11
C ALA A 66 6.10 1.68 1.17
N CYS A 67 5.09 1.81 2.03
CA CYS A 67 5.28 2.38 3.35
C CYS A 67 4.36 1.74 4.40
N GLN A 68 4.79 1.76 5.66
CA GLN A 68 3.93 1.47 6.81
C GLN A 68 4.07 2.51 7.91
N THR A 69 3.03 2.59 8.73
CA THR A 69 3.01 3.44 9.92
C THR A 69 3.98 2.89 10.96
N ARG A 70 4.80 3.77 11.55
CA ARG A 70 5.64 3.41 12.68
C ARG A 70 4.78 3.26 13.93
N VAL A 71 4.90 2.11 14.57
CA VAL A 71 4.22 1.79 15.83
C VAL A 71 5.21 1.87 16.99
N ARG A 72 4.71 2.22 18.18
CA ARG A 72 5.49 2.16 19.43
C ARG A 72 5.49 0.74 20.02
N ASP A 73 4.38 0.05 19.80
CA ASP A 73 4.13 -1.32 20.22
C ASP A 73 4.63 -2.27 19.14
N GLN A 74 5.61 -3.12 19.47
CA GLN A 74 6.26 -4.00 18.49
C GLN A 74 5.32 -5.12 18.02
N ASP A 75 4.37 -5.54 18.84
CA ASP A 75 3.41 -6.59 18.50
C ASP A 75 2.50 -6.15 17.34
N LYS A 76 2.36 -4.83 17.13
CA LYS A 76 1.58 -4.25 16.03
C LYS A 76 2.39 -4.00 14.77
N ARG A 77 3.72 -4.20 14.80
CA ARG A 77 4.61 -3.82 13.70
C ARG A 77 4.28 -4.59 12.41
N GLU A 78 3.82 -5.82 12.55
CA GLU A 78 3.47 -6.71 11.42
C GLU A 78 2.01 -6.56 10.98
N HIS A 79 1.15 -5.86 11.72
CA HIS A 79 -0.26 -5.70 11.35
C HIS A 79 -0.68 -4.25 11.09
N THR A 80 0.24 -3.32 11.28
CA THR A 80 -0.02 -1.89 11.13
C THR A 80 -0.45 -1.52 9.71
N LYS A 81 -1.05 -0.33 9.63
CA LYS A 81 -1.41 0.30 8.37
C LYS A 81 -0.20 0.44 7.43
N HIS A 82 -0.40 0.00 6.20
CA HIS A 82 0.56 0.08 5.11
C HIS A 82 -0.09 0.56 3.81
N MET A 83 0.78 0.98 2.88
CA MET A 83 0.40 1.44 1.56
C MET A 83 1.41 0.95 0.52
N LEU A 84 0.89 0.57 -0.65
CA LEU A 84 1.65 0.29 -1.85
C LEU A 84 1.22 1.25 -2.96
N ARG A 85 2.18 1.70 -3.77
CA ARG A 85 1.93 2.39 -5.03
C ARG A 85 2.52 1.55 -6.16
N LEU A 86 1.64 1.13 -7.06
CA LEU A 86 1.98 0.29 -8.18
C LEU A 86 1.77 1.05 -9.49
N ARG A 87 2.60 0.74 -10.49
CA ARG A 87 2.51 1.31 -11.83
C ARG A 87 2.56 0.19 -12.85
N HIS A 88 1.87 0.37 -13.96
CA HIS A 88 1.98 -0.57 -15.06
C HIS A 88 3.38 -0.48 -15.70
N ALA A 89 3.98 -1.63 -16.03
CA ALA A 89 5.34 -1.71 -16.56
C ALA A 89 5.57 -0.89 -17.86
N SER A 90 4.51 -0.60 -18.62
CA SER A 90 4.59 0.19 -19.85
C SER A 90 4.64 1.72 -19.64
N GLN A 91 4.44 2.24 -18.42
CA GLN A 91 4.27 3.68 -18.14
C GLN A 91 5.28 4.23 -17.13
N ILE A 92 6.45 3.60 -17.00
CA ILE A 92 7.44 3.91 -15.95
C ILE A 92 8.06 5.31 -16.10
N LEU A 93 8.22 5.81 -17.34
CA LEU A 93 8.98 7.03 -17.65
C LEU A 93 8.12 8.30 -17.85
N ASP A 94 6.81 8.23 -17.71
CA ASP A 94 5.94 9.36 -18.01
C ASP A 94 5.88 10.37 -16.85
N GLN A 95 5.69 11.66 -17.11
CA GLN A 95 5.54 12.68 -16.06
C GLN A 95 4.22 12.54 -15.28
N GLU A 96 3.28 11.81 -15.86
CA GLU A 96 1.99 11.44 -15.29
C GLU A 96 1.82 9.92 -15.41
N ALA A 97 1.86 9.19 -14.31
CA ALA A 97 1.71 7.74 -14.32
C ALA A 97 0.29 7.33 -13.91
N ASN A 98 -0.29 6.34 -14.58
CA ASN A 98 -1.43 5.65 -14.01
C ASN A 98 -0.92 4.76 -12.88
N GLU A 99 -1.41 5.00 -11.67
CA GLU A 99 -1.02 4.21 -10.52
C GLU A 99 -2.22 3.57 -9.85
N ILE A 100 -1.94 2.45 -9.20
CA ILE A 100 -2.83 1.84 -8.23
C ILE A 100 -2.23 2.12 -6.85
N ILE A 101 -3.02 2.77 -5.99
CA ILE A 101 -2.67 2.97 -4.59
C ILE A 101 -3.50 2.00 -3.77
N LEU A 102 -2.82 1.05 -3.13
CA LEU A 102 -3.41 0.11 -2.19
C LEU A 102 -3.10 0.58 -0.77
N LEU A 103 -4.11 0.65 0.08
CA LEU A 103 -3.97 0.95 1.50
C LEU A 103 -4.73 -0.08 2.31
N ASN A 104 -4.07 -0.69 3.29
CA ASN A 104 -4.66 -1.71 4.14
C ASN A 104 -4.04 -1.67 5.55
N SER A 105 -4.66 -2.37 6.50
CA SER A 105 -4.09 -2.69 7.81
C SER A 105 -4.64 -4.03 8.25
N HIS A 106 -3.86 -4.82 8.98
CA HIS A 106 -4.29 -6.10 9.54
C HIS A 106 -4.64 -6.01 11.05
N ASP A 107 -4.48 -4.83 11.65
CA ASP A 107 -4.90 -4.49 13.02
C ASP A 107 -6.26 -3.75 13.07
N GLY A 108 -6.86 -3.48 11.90
CA GLY A 108 -8.13 -2.76 11.77
C GLY A 108 -8.04 -1.26 12.01
N SER A 109 -6.83 -0.67 12.05
CA SER A 109 -6.62 0.78 12.14
C SER A 109 -6.99 1.52 10.84
N SER A 110 -7.14 0.79 9.73
CA SER A 110 -7.58 1.30 8.43
C SER A 110 -8.27 0.20 7.62
N SER A 111 -9.33 0.55 6.89
CA SER A 111 -9.99 -0.38 5.97
C SER A 111 -9.14 -0.59 4.71
N TYR A 112 -9.32 -1.72 4.05
CA TYR A 112 -8.77 -1.96 2.72
C TYR A 112 -9.36 -0.95 1.70
N GLN A 113 -8.48 -0.27 0.97
CA GLN A 113 -8.82 0.72 -0.06
C GLN A 113 -7.92 0.48 -1.26
N MET A 114 -8.52 0.39 -2.46
CA MET A 114 -7.79 0.38 -3.71
C MET A 114 -8.25 1.56 -4.55
N ILE A 115 -7.29 2.31 -5.06
CA ILE A 115 -7.54 3.51 -5.84
C ILE A 115 -6.73 3.47 -7.11
N GLY A 116 -7.41 3.49 -8.25
CA GLY A 116 -6.80 3.67 -9.57
C GLY A 116 -6.95 5.11 -10.03
N GLY A 117 -5.89 5.69 -10.58
CA GLY A 117 -5.95 7.04 -11.11
C GLY A 117 -4.67 7.48 -11.80
N LYS A 118 -4.72 8.63 -12.46
CA LYS A 118 -3.54 9.27 -13.06
C LYS A 118 -2.94 10.23 -12.05
N PHE A 119 -1.72 9.95 -11.59
CA PHE A 119 -1.06 10.72 -10.54
C PHE A 119 0.21 11.41 -11.06
N ARG A 120 0.36 12.69 -10.72
CA ARG A 120 1.55 13.49 -11.07
C ARG A 120 2.70 13.26 -10.09
N PHE A 121 3.93 13.19 -10.56
CA PHE A 121 5.12 12.89 -9.73
C PHE A 121 5.46 13.92 -8.63
N VAL A 122 4.80 15.08 -8.59
CA VAL A 122 5.01 16.13 -7.56
C VAL A 122 4.64 15.64 -6.14
N CYS A 123 4.09 14.43 -6.00
CA CYS A 123 3.82 13.75 -4.74
C CYS A 123 5.08 13.25 -3.97
N ALA A 124 6.27 13.81 -4.15
CA ALA A 124 7.44 13.43 -3.35
C ALA A 124 7.17 13.54 -1.82
N ASN A 125 6.22 14.40 -1.44
CA ASN A 125 5.74 14.61 -0.07
C ASN A 125 4.41 13.92 0.26
N GLY A 126 3.93 12.96 -0.56
CA GLY A 126 2.64 12.29 -0.35
C GLY A 126 1.39 13.08 -0.77
N LEU A 127 1.55 14.21 -1.47
CA LEU A 127 0.44 15.01 -2.01
C LEU A 127 -0.08 14.41 -3.31
N VAL A 128 -1.14 13.60 -3.25
CA VAL A 128 -1.76 12.97 -4.41
C VAL A 128 -2.72 13.94 -5.11
N LEU A 129 -2.45 14.28 -6.37
CA LEU A 129 -3.29 15.13 -7.23
C LEU A 129 -3.53 14.37 -8.54
N GLY A 130 -4.78 14.00 -8.81
CA GLY A 130 -5.17 13.14 -9.93
C GLY A 130 -6.67 12.96 -10.05
N ASP A 131 -7.13 12.47 -11.20
CA ASP A 131 -8.49 11.97 -11.40
C ASP A 131 -8.56 10.52 -10.90
N VAL A 132 -9.59 10.19 -10.11
CA VAL A 132 -9.56 9.03 -9.20
C VAL A 132 -10.82 8.18 -9.33
N ALA A 133 -10.66 6.90 -9.63
CA ALA A 133 -11.64 5.85 -9.39
C ALA A 133 -11.26 5.09 -8.11
N ALA A 134 -12.15 5.05 -7.11
CA ALA A 134 -11.85 4.48 -5.80
C ALA A 134 -12.86 3.40 -5.40
N GLU A 135 -12.35 2.25 -4.96
CA GLU A 135 -13.12 1.16 -4.38
C GLU A 135 -12.72 0.96 -2.90
N ARG A 136 -13.71 0.77 -2.03
CA ARG A 136 -13.50 0.58 -0.60
C ARG A 136 -14.33 -0.60 -0.10
N TRP A 137 -13.67 -1.51 0.59
CA TRP A 137 -14.29 -2.61 1.29
C TRP A 137 -14.31 -2.25 2.78
N VAL A 138 -15.51 -2.25 3.39
CA VAL A 138 -15.73 -1.85 4.81
C VAL A 138 -15.76 -3.08 5.69
#